data_AF-A0A2W4PD82-F1
#
_entry.id   AF-A0A2W4PD82-F1
#
_cell.length_a   1.000
_cell.length_b   1.000
_cell.length_c   1.000
_cell.angle_alpha   90.00
_cell.angle_beta   90.00
_cell.angle_gamma   90.00
#
_symmetry.space_group_name_H-M   'P 1'
#
loop_
_entity.id
_entity.type
_entity.pdbx_description
1 polymer ?
#
loop_
_entity_poly.entity_id
_entity_poly.type
_entity_poly.pdbx_seq_one_letter_code
_entity_poly.pdbx_strand_id
1 'polypeptide(L)'
;MIQSVLSQIRLTWRLLRDPRVPLWTKAIPLLAALYIVSPVDVLPDIIPGLGQLDDLGILLAGLRLFESAVPENIVNEHRGFIIRR
;
A
#
# COMPACT_ATOMS: atom_id res chain seq x y z
N MET A 1 -7.37 -10.65 -12.11
CA MET A 1 -6.86 -9.32 -11.74
C MET A 1 -7.51 -8.74 -10.48
N ILE A 2 -8.84 -8.78 -10.33
CA ILE A 2 -9.51 -8.28 -9.12
C ILE A 2 -9.12 -9.07 -7.85
N GLN A 3 -9.03 -10.41 -7.94
CA GLN A 3 -8.62 -11.27 -6.81
C GLN A 3 -7.21 -10.97 -6.30
N SER A 4 -6.27 -10.63 -7.19
CA SER A 4 -4.90 -10.27 -6.79
C SER A 4 -4.85 -8.93 -6.05
N VAL A 5 -5.72 -7.98 -6.40
CA VAL A 5 -5.83 -6.69 -5.69
C VAL A 5 -6.43 -6.89 -4.30
N LEU A 6 -7.50 -7.69 -4.20
CA LEU A 6 -8.12 -7.99 -2.91
C LEU A 6 -7.16 -8.69 -1.95
N SER A 7 -6.35 -9.63 -2.45
CA SER A 7 -5.33 -10.30 -1.66
C SER A 7 -4.22 -9.35 -1.19
N GLN A 8 -3.78 -8.40 -2.02
CA GLN A 8 -2.80 -7.38 -1.62
C GLN A 8 -3.35 -6.42 -0.56
N ILE A 9 -4.60 -5.98 -0.70
CA ILE A 9 -5.26 -5.15 0.31
C ILE A 9 -5.36 -5.90 1.64
N ARG A 10 -5.75 -7.19 1.60
CA ARG A 10 -5.83 -8.02 2.80
C ARG A 10 -4.47 -8.26 3.45
N LEU A 11 -3.41 -8.45 2.65
CA LEU A 11 -2.04 -8.59 3.13
C LEU A 11 -1.59 -7.31 3.84
N THR A 12 -1.76 -6.18 3.17
CA THR A 12 -1.42 -4.85 3.69
C THR A 12 -2.13 -4.57 5.00
N TRP A 13 -3.42 -4.89 5.09
CA TRP A 13 -4.21 -4.73 6.32
C TRP A 13 -3.69 -5.58 7.49
N ARG A 14 -3.26 -6.82 7.21
CA ARG A 14 -2.66 -7.70 8.24
C ARG A 14 -1.31 -7.17 8.71
N LEU A 15 -0.46 -6.73 7.78
CA LEU A 15 0.86 -6.16 8.09
C LEU A 15 0.75 -4.86 8.91
N LEU A 16 -0.21 -4.00 8.58
CA LEU A 16 -0.49 -2.78 9.36
C LEU A 16 -0.83 -3.07 10.82
N ARG A 17 -1.58 -4.16 11.07
CA ARG A 17 -1.98 -4.59 12.41
C ARG A 17 -0.93 -5.41 13.14
N ASP A 18 0.11 -5.88 12.46
CA ASP A 18 1.16 -6.68 13.08
C ASP A 18 2.08 -5.78 13.94
N PRO A 19 2.25 -6.07 15.24
CA PRO A 19 3.10 -5.28 16.13
C PRO A 19 4.60 -5.40 15.81
N ARG A 20 5.02 -6.43 15.07
CA ARG A 20 6.41 -6.63 14.63
C ARG A 20 6.80 -5.72 13.47
N VAL A 21 5.81 -5.12 12.79
CA VAL A 21 6.07 -4.15 11.72
C VAL A 21 6.45 -2.80 12.35
N PRO A 22 7.63 -2.24 12.01
CA PRO A 22 8.05 -0.96 12.55
C PRO A 22 7.05 0.17 12.25
N LEU A 23 6.87 1.08 13.20
CA LEU A 23 5.94 2.22 13.07
C LEU A 23 6.29 3.12 11.88
N TRP A 24 7.57 3.31 11.57
CA TRP A 24 8.02 4.09 10.41
C TRP A 24 7.54 3.46 9.09
N THR A 25 7.49 2.13 9.01
CA THR A 25 6.97 1.42 7.84
C THR A 25 5.46 1.58 7.71
N LYS A 26 4.74 1.60 8.83
CA LYS A 26 3.28 1.85 8.87
C LYS A 26 2.92 3.27 8.43
N ALA A 27 3.87 4.21 8.49
CA ALA A 27 3.66 5.56 7.97
C ALA A 27 3.49 5.57 6.45
N ILE A 28 4.05 4.61 5.70
CA ILE A 28 3.95 4.56 4.23
C ILE A 28 2.49 4.46 3.73
N PRO A 29 1.69 3.45 4.14
CA PRO A 29 0.28 3.37 3.75
C PRO A 29 -0.55 4.47 4.39
N LEU A 30 -0.15 5.00 5.56
CA LEU A 30 -0.81 6.15 6.18
C LEU A 30 -0.62 7.42 5.33
N LEU A 31 0.59 7.68 4.85
CA LEU A 31 0.94 8.79 3.96
C LEU A 31 0.31 8.61 2.57
N ALA A 32 0.29 7.38 2.04
CA ALA A 32 -0.39 7.07 0.79
C ALA A 32 -1.92 7.26 0.91
N ALA A 33 -2.52 6.83 2.02
CA ALA A 33 -3.94 7.09 2.31
C ALA A 33 -4.21 8.58 2.52
N LEU A 34 -3.31 9.30 3.21
CA LEU A 34 -3.40 10.74 3.40
C LEU A 34 -3.30 11.49 2.06
N TYR A 35 -2.47 11.02 1.14
CA TYR A 35 -2.39 11.54 -0.24
C TYR A 35 -3.70 11.33 -1.01
N ILE A 36 -4.32 10.16 -0.88
CA ILE A 36 -5.61 9.86 -1.52
C ILE A 36 -6.77 10.67 -0.89
N VAL A 37 -6.77 10.82 0.44
CA VAL A 37 -7.84 11.49 1.21
C VAL A 37 -7.71 13.01 1.16
N SER A 38 -6.49 13.54 1.04
CA SER A 38 -6.19 14.96 0.90
C SER A 38 -5.20 15.20 -0.24
N PRO A 39 -5.66 15.22 -1.50
CA PRO A 39 -4.82 15.60 -2.62
C PRO A 39 -4.47 17.12 -2.65
N VAL A 40 -4.82 17.89 -1.61
CA VAL A 40 -5.11 19.32 -1.77
C VAL A 40 -4.06 20.30 -1.22
N ASP A 41 -3.28 19.99 -0.18
CA ASP A 41 -2.59 21.08 0.55
C ASP A 41 -1.04 21.14 0.47
N VAL A 42 -0.37 20.28 -0.32
CA VAL A 42 1.11 20.27 -0.40
C VAL A 42 1.66 20.50 -1.81
N LEU A 43 0.89 20.24 -2.86
CA LEU A 43 1.27 20.59 -4.23
C LEU A 43 0.29 21.63 -4.78
N PRO A 44 0.57 22.93 -4.64
CA PRO A 44 -0.09 23.90 -5.50
C PRO A 44 0.34 23.62 -6.95
N ASP A 45 -0.63 23.21 -7.76
CA ASP A 45 -0.65 23.18 -9.24
C ASP A 45 0.53 22.53 -9.99
N ILE A 46 0.54 21.19 -10.21
CA ILE A 46 1.51 20.62 -11.19
C ILE A 46 0.91 19.77 -12.33
N ILE A 47 -0.13 18.93 -12.22
CA ILE A 47 -0.50 18.08 -13.40
C ILE A 47 -2.00 17.79 -13.56
N PRO A 48 -2.72 18.51 -14.45
CA PRO A 48 -4.01 18.06 -14.97
C PRO A 48 -3.82 17.09 -16.15
N GLY A 49 -4.27 15.83 -16.05
CA GLY A 49 -4.39 14.92 -17.21
C GLY A 49 -3.91 13.46 -17.07
N LEU A 50 -3.37 13.01 -15.94
CA LEU A 50 -2.89 11.61 -15.74
C LEU A 50 -3.90 10.69 -15.02
N GLY A 51 -5.02 11.21 -14.52
CA GLY A 51 -5.78 10.60 -13.42
C GLY A 51 -6.74 9.44 -13.69
N GLN A 52 -6.45 8.47 -14.58
CA GLN A 52 -7.32 7.27 -14.69
C GLN A 52 -6.57 5.93 -14.87
N LEU A 53 -5.45 5.91 -15.60
CA LEU A 53 -4.56 4.72 -15.68
C LEU A 53 -3.47 4.74 -14.62
N ASP A 54 -3.11 5.95 -14.15
CA ASP A 54 -2.06 6.16 -13.17
C ASP A 54 -2.51 5.72 -11.76
N ASP A 55 -3.80 5.82 -11.42
CA ASP A 55 -4.31 5.46 -10.09
C ASP A 55 -4.08 3.99 -9.72
N LEU A 56 -4.27 3.05 -10.66
CA LEU A 56 -4.05 1.63 -10.40
C LEU A 56 -2.54 1.30 -10.35
N GLY A 57 -1.74 1.98 -11.20
CA GLY A 57 -0.29 1.85 -11.22
C GLY A 57 0.34 2.37 -9.93
N ILE A 58 -0.08 3.55 -9.49
CA ILE A 58 0.32 4.21 -8.24
C ILE A 58 -0.14 3.37 -7.04
N LEU A 59 -1.35 2.83 -7.05
CA LEU A 59 -1.83 1.95 -5.99
C LEU A 59 -0.95 0.70 -5.86
N LEU A 60 -0.67 0.01 -6.98
CA LEU A 60 0.21 -1.16 -7.00
C LEU A 60 1.65 -0.83 -6.61
N ALA A 61 2.16 0.33 -7.06
CA ALA A 61 3.50 0.81 -6.70
C ALA A 61 3.59 1.13 -5.20
N GLY A 62 2.60 1.81 -4.63
CA GLY A 62 2.52 2.12 -3.21
C GLY A 62 2.42 0.86 -2.35
N LEU A 63 1.63 -0.12 -2.77
CA LEU A 63 1.56 -1.43 -2.11
C LEU A 63 2.91 -2.15 -2.15
N ARG A 64 3.61 -2.16 -3.30
CA ARG A 64 4.96 -2.73 -3.40
C ARG A 64 5.98 -1.99 -2.54
N LEU A 65 5.92 -0.66 -2.49
CA LEU A 65 6.82 0.15 -1.69
C LEU A 65 6.64 -0.17 -0.20
N PHE A 66 5.38 -0.30 0.24
CA PHE A 66 5.07 -0.74 1.60
C PHE A 66 5.59 -2.15 1.87
N GLU A 67 5.31 -3.12 0.99
CA GLU A 67 5.82 -4.49 1.13
C GLU A 67 7.36 -4.52 1.21
N SER A 68 8.07 -3.71 0.42
CA SER A 68 9.54 -3.64 0.46
C SER A 68 10.11 -2.98 1.71
N ALA A 69 9.32 -2.12 2.37
CA ALA A 69 9.72 -1.45 3.58
C ALA A 69 9.41 -2.28 4.85
N VAL A 70 8.53 -3.29 4.73
CA VAL A 70 8.27 -4.26 5.79
C VAL A 70 9.34 -5.36 5.73
N PRO A 71 9.87 -5.84 6.87
CA PRO A 71 10.78 -6.99 6.89
C PRO A 71 10.21 -8.21 6.13
N GLU A 72 10.98 -8.75 5.17
CA GLU A 72 10.51 -9.80 4.25
C GLU A 72 10.00 -11.06 4.97
N ASN A 73 10.57 -11.39 6.14
CA ASN A 73 10.13 -12.52 6.96
C ASN A 73 8.65 -12.39 7.40
N ILE A 74 8.21 -11.17 7.71
CA ILE A 74 6.82 -10.90 8.13
C ILE A 74 5.90 -10.90 6.91
N VAL A 75 6.34 -10.31 5.79
CA VAL A 75 5.56 -10.29 4.54
C VAL A 75 5.29 -11.71 4.06
N ASN A 76 6.32 -12.57 4.02
CA ASN A 76 6.20 -13.94 3.57
C ASN A 76 5.30 -14.79 4.49
N GLU A 77 5.35 -14.56 5.80
CA GLU A 77 4.45 -15.19 6.77
C GLU A 77 2.98 -14.90 6.44
N HIS A 78 2.60 -13.61 6.33
CA HIS A 78 1.21 -13.24 6.03
C HIS A 78 0.78 -13.56 4.60
N ARG A 79 1.69 -13.52 3.62
CA ARG A 79 1.42 -13.90 2.23
C ARG A 79 1.11 -15.40 2.12
N GLY A 80 1.85 -16.25 2.86
CA GLY A 80 1.58 -17.68 2.93
C GLY A 80 0.19 -18.02 3.48
N PHE A 81 -0.32 -17.23 4.43
CA PHE A 81 -1.68 -17.38 4.96
C PHE A 81 -2.79 -16.98 3.97
N ILE A 82 -2.50 -16.13 2.98
CA ILE A 82 -3.50 -15.66 2.01
C ILE A 82 -3.58 -16.58 0.79
N ILE A 83 -2.45 -17.16 0.37
CA ILE A 83 -2.40 -18.04 -0.82
C ILE A 83 -2.91 -19.45 -0.52
N ARG A 84 -2.82 -19.92 0.73
CA ARG A 84 -3.25 -21.28 1.13
C ARG A 84 -4.76 -21.44 1.39
N ARG A 85 -5.59 -20.44 1.07
CA ARG A 85 -7.03 -20.46 1.32
C ARG A 85 -7.80 -20.18 0.04
#